data_AF-A0A132AJB2-F1
#
_entry.id   AF-A0A132AJB2-F1
#
_cell.length_a   1.000
_cell.length_b   1.000
_cell.length_c   1.000
_cell.angle_alpha   90.00
_cell.angle_beta   90.00
_cell.angle_gamma   90.00
#
_symmetry.space_group_name_H-M   'P 1'
#
loop_
_entity.id
_entity.type
_entity.pdbx_description
1 polymer ?
#
loop_
_entity_poly.entity_id
_entity_poly.type
_entity_poly.pdbx_seq_one_letter_code
_entity_poly.pdbx_strand_id
1 'polypeptide(L)'
;MKIESENLISRQNSLVNDSIKKKSMRIAYREMTKNILEPLIGKPNINIVRYDVHHALDHNTNSLIGRAAHIAVLDSELFIEKFLMVTGLKYFD
;
A
#
# COMPACT_ATOMS: atom_id res chain seq x y z
N MET A 1 7.05 31.80 -23.97
CA MET A 1 7.59 30.74 -24.86
C MET A 1 8.61 29.82 -24.19
N LYS A 2 9.85 30.24 -23.85
CA LYS A 2 10.88 29.30 -23.31
C LYS A 2 10.59 28.76 -21.90
N ILE A 3 9.96 29.57 -21.04
CA ILE A 3 9.59 29.21 -19.66
C ILE A 3 8.41 28.23 -19.63
N GLU A 4 7.47 28.34 -20.58
CA GLU A 4 6.33 27.43 -20.70
C GLU A 4 6.78 26.03 -21.16
N SER A 5 7.76 25.95 -22.07
CA SER A 5 8.34 24.66 -22.48
C SER A 5 9.06 23.93 -21.35
N GLU A 6 9.77 24.64 -20.46
CA GLU A 6 10.46 24.02 -19.31
C GLU A 6 9.48 23.51 -18.24
N ASN A 7 8.37 24.22 -18.02
CA ASN A 7 7.30 23.75 -17.14
C ASN A 7 6.57 22.51 -17.68
N LEU A 8 6.36 22.44 -19.01
CA LEU A 8 5.74 21.27 -19.65
C LEU A 8 6.63 20.02 -19.56
N ILE A 9 7.94 20.18 -19.77
CA ILE A 9 8.92 19.10 -19.63
C ILE A 9 9.01 18.62 -18.18
N SER A 10 9.07 19.54 -17.22
CA SER A 10 9.08 19.21 -15.79
C SER A 10 7.82 18.44 -15.37
N ARG A 11 6.64 18.82 -15.88
CA ARG A 11 5.38 18.12 -15.62
C ARG A 11 5.34 16.72 -16.23
N GLN A 12 5.85 16.54 -17.45
CA GLN A 12 5.96 15.19 -18.05
C GLN A 12 6.88 14.28 -17.24
N ASN A 13 8.04 14.77 -16.81
CA ASN A 13 8.99 13.98 -16.01
C ASN A 13 8.38 13.54 -14.67
N SER A 14 7.61 14.41 -14.00
CA SER A 14 6.87 14.04 -12.78
C SER A 14 5.89 12.89 -13.02
N LEU A 15 5.11 12.95 -14.10
CA LEU A 15 4.10 11.92 -14.43
C LEU A 15 4.74 10.57 -14.76
N VAL A 16 5.88 10.58 -15.45
CA VAL A 16 6.67 9.37 -15.73
C VAL A 16 7.21 8.76 -14.44
N ASN A 17 7.77 9.58 -13.55
CA ASN A 17 8.27 9.14 -12.25
C ASN A 17 7.16 8.54 -11.37
N ASP A 18 5.99 9.18 -11.31
CA ASP A 18 4.82 8.66 -10.60
C ASP A 18 4.35 7.31 -11.18
N SER A 19 4.39 7.18 -12.50
CA SER A 19 4.03 5.93 -13.19
C SER A 19 5.03 4.82 -12.90
N ILE A 20 6.33 5.13 -12.85
CA ILE A 20 7.39 4.19 -12.47
C ILE A 20 7.23 3.76 -11.02
N LYS A 21 6.97 4.70 -10.09
CA LYS A 21 6.72 4.40 -8.68
C LYS A 21 5.51 3.49 -8.49
N LYS A 22 4.40 3.79 -9.19
CA LYS A 22 3.20 2.93 -9.22
C LYS A 22 3.50 1.54 -9.76
N LYS A 23 4.29 1.43 -10.84
CA LYS A 23 4.71 0.14 -11.40
C LYS A 23 5.54 -0.68 -10.40
N SER A 24 6.48 -0.04 -9.71
CA SER A 24 7.31 -0.69 -8.68
C SER A 24 6.46 -1.19 -7.51
N MET A 25 5.56 -0.35 -6.98
CA MET A 25 4.62 -0.74 -5.92
C MET A 25 3.73 -1.92 -6.33
N ARG A 26 3.26 -1.95 -7.58
CA ARG A 26 2.47 -3.07 -8.10
C ARG A 26 3.27 -4.38 -8.16
N ILE A 27 4.56 -4.31 -8.51
CA ILE A 27 5.44 -5.48 -8.53
C ILE A 27 5.65 -5.99 -7.11
N ALA A 28 6.01 -5.10 -6.17
CA ALA A 28 6.19 -5.47 -4.76
C ALA A 28 4.92 -6.08 -4.15
N TYR A 29 3.76 -5.48 -4.41
CA TYR A 29 2.47 -6.02 -3.95
C TYR A 29 2.18 -7.42 -4.52
N ARG A 30 2.49 -7.66 -5.79
CA ARG A 30 2.31 -8.97 -6.42
C ARG A 30 3.20 -10.02 -5.79
N GLU A 31 4.49 -9.72 -5.57
CA GLU A 31 5.42 -10.65 -4.93
C GLU A 31 5.02 -10.94 -3.47
N MET A 32 4.63 -9.90 -2.72
CA MET A 32 4.11 -10.06 -1.35
C MET A 32 2.88 -10.97 -1.33
N THR A 33 1.89 -10.69 -2.19
CA THR A 33 0.65 -11.48 -2.25
C THR A 33 0.95 -12.93 -2.64
N LYS A 34 1.85 -13.15 -3.60
CA LYS A 34 2.29 -14.48 -3.99
C LYS A 34 2.92 -15.22 -2.81
N ASN A 35 3.87 -14.62 -2.12
CA ASN A 35 4.57 -15.24 -0.99
C ASN A 35 3.64 -15.60 0.18
N ILE A 36 2.54 -14.85 0.37
CA ILE A 36 1.54 -15.14 1.40
C ILE A 36 0.58 -16.24 0.94
N LEU A 37 0.10 -16.20 -0.30
CA LEU A 37 -0.97 -17.10 -0.77
C LEU A 37 -0.48 -18.44 -1.30
N GLU A 38 0.70 -18.49 -1.92
CA GLU A 38 1.29 -19.71 -2.49
C GLU A 38 1.37 -20.89 -1.49
N PRO A 39 1.84 -20.72 -0.23
CA PRO A 39 1.85 -21.81 0.75
C PRO A 39 0.45 -22.24 1.22
N LEU A 40 -0.58 -21.40 1.05
CA LEU A 40 -1.96 -21.75 1.38
C LEU A 40 -2.61 -22.58 0.26
N ILE A 41 -2.31 -22.25 -0.99
CA ILE A 41 -2.81 -22.96 -2.18
C ILE A 41 -2.24 -24.38 -2.24
N GLY A 42 -1.00 -24.59 -1.80
CA GLY A 42 -0.33 -25.90 -1.85
C GLY A 42 -0.80 -26.92 -0.80
N LYS A 43 -1.64 -26.53 0.18
CA LYS A 43 -2.09 -27.43 1.24
C LYS A 43 -3.40 -28.14 0.85
N PRO A 44 -3.47 -29.49 0.96
CA PRO A 44 -4.72 -30.19 0.75
C PRO A 44 -5.76 -29.77 1.80
N ASN A 45 -7.03 -29.68 1.39
CA ASN A 45 -8.20 -29.31 2.23
C ASN A 45 -8.30 -27.83 2.65
N ILE A 46 -7.70 -26.89 1.91
CA ILE A 46 -7.93 -25.45 2.11
C ILE A 46 -8.80 -24.89 0.98
N ASN A 47 -9.88 -24.17 1.33
CA ASN A 47 -10.68 -23.40 0.38
C ASN A 47 -10.37 -21.91 0.54
N ILE A 48 -9.85 -21.28 -0.51
CA ILE A 48 -9.49 -19.85 -0.50
C ILE A 48 -10.57 -19.08 -1.26
N VAL A 49 -11.22 -18.15 -0.58
CA VAL A 49 -12.24 -17.27 -1.17
C VAL A 49 -11.76 -15.82 -1.06
N ARG A 50 -11.76 -15.12 -2.20
CA ARG A 50 -11.47 -13.68 -2.24
C ARG A 50 -12.77 -12.90 -2.14
N TYR A 51 -12.87 -12.05 -1.13
CA TYR A 51 -13.93 -11.07 -1.01
C TYR A 51 -13.37 -9.69 -1.37
N ASP A 52 -13.91 -9.05 -2.39
CA ASP A 52 -13.62 -7.65 -2.68
C ASP A 52 -14.57 -6.78 -1.85
N VAL A 53 -14.04 -6.07 -0.86
CA VAL A 53 -14.82 -5.17 0.00
C VAL A 53 -14.62 -3.73 -0.49
N HIS A 54 -15.69 -3.13 -0.99
CA HIS A 54 -15.69 -1.70 -1.33
C HIS A 54 -16.05 -0.88 -0.08
N HIS A 55 -15.03 -0.39 0.61
CA HIS A 55 -15.22 0.58 1.70
C HIS A 55 -15.30 1.99 1.10
N ALA A 56 -16.52 2.49 0.87
CA ALA A 56 -16.73 3.91 0.64
C ALA A 56 -16.64 4.61 2.01
N LEU A 57 -15.44 5.04 2.39
CA LEU A 57 -15.26 5.90 3.55
C LEU A 57 -16.04 7.19 3.32
N ASP A 58 -17.01 7.50 4.19
CA ASP A 58 -17.74 8.76 4.18
C ASP A 58 -16.75 9.92 4.02
N HIS A 59 -16.92 10.78 3.01
CA HIS A 59 -15.99 11.88 2.72
C HIS A 59 -16.05 13.04 3.74
N ASN A 60 -16.43 12.75 4.99
CA ASN A 60 -16.47 13.73 6.07
C ASN A 60 -15.07 14.01 6.64
N THR A 61 -14.91 15.15 7.32
CA THR A 61 -13.62 15.60 7.86
C THR A 61 -13.04 14.63 8.89
N ASN A 62 -13.87 13.96 9.69
CA ASN A 62 -13.42 13.00 10.70
C ASN A 62 -12.76 11.78 10.05
N SER A 63 -13.29 11.30 8.92
CA SER A 63 -12.66 10.21 8.14
C SER A 63 -11.36 10.65 7.48
N LEU A 64 -11.24 11.92 7.10
CA LEU A 64 -10.01 12.48 6.53
C LEU A 64 -8.91 12.59 7.60
N ILE A 65 -9.24 13.13 8.78
CA ILE A 65 -8.32 13.22 9.93
C ILE A 65 -7.92 11.82 10.41
N GLY A 66 -8.88 10.91 10.55
CA GLY A 66 -8.61 9.53 10.95
C GLY A 66 -7.66 8.81 9.99
N ARG A 67 -7.83 9.01 8.67
CA ARG A 67 -6.90 8.50 7.67
C ARG A 67 -5.51 9.11 7.78
N ALA A 68 -5.40 10.42 7.94
CA ALA A 68 -4.10 11.08 8.08
C ALA A 68 -3.35 10.58 9.32
N ALA A 69 -4.06 10.39 10.45
CA ALA A 69 -3.49 9.83 11.66
C ALA A 69 -3.03 8.38 11.46
N HIS A 70 -3.87 7.51 10.88
CA HIS A 70 -3.47 6.13 10.59
C HIS A 70 -2.30 6.05 9.61
N ILE A 71 -2.28 6.86 8.56
CA ILE A 71 -1.17 6.91 7.59
C ILE A 71 0.12 7.36 8.29
N ALA A 72 0.07 8.40 9.13
CA ALA A 72 1.24 8.87 9.88
C ALA A 72 1.78 7.81 10.85
N VAL A 73 0.89 7.02 11.45
CA VAL A 73 1.28 5.88 12.30
C VAL A 73 1.94 4.78 11.47
N LEU A 74 1.39 4.46 10.30
CA LEU A 74 1.96 3.44 9.40
C LEU A 74 3.26 3.90 8.71
N ASP A 75 3.47 5.20 8.57
CA ASP A 75 4.69 5.80 8.01
C ASP A 75 5.85 5.84 9.04
N SER A 76 5.55 5.59 10.32
CA SER A 76 6.57 5.54 11.37
C SER A 76 7.22 4.15 11.43
N GLU A 77 8.44 4.05 10.90
CA GLU A 77 9.24 2.82 10.96
C GLU A 77 9.40 2.29 12.40
N LEU A 78 9.68 3.18 13.35
CA LEU A 78 9.82 2.84 14.77
C LEU A 78 8.52 2.26 15.34
N PHE A 79 7.37 2.82 14.97
CA PHE A 79 6.08 2.30 15.41
C PHE A 79 5.83 0.90 14.85
N ILE A 80 6.05 0.71 13.55
CA ILE A 80 5.88 -0.59 12.88
C ILE A 80 6.80 -1.65 13.51
N GLU A 81 8.06 -1.31 13.78
CA GLU A 81 9.03 -2.22 14.42
C GLU A 81 8.54 -2.68 15.79
N LYS A 82 8.16 -1.74 16.66
CA LYS A 82 7.69 -2.08 18.03
C LYS A 82 6.37 -2.81 18.00
N PHE A 83 5.45 -2.44 17.10
CA PHE A 83 4.18 -3.14 16.94
C PHE A 83 4.39 -4.60 16.52
N LEU A 84 5.24 -4.85 15.51
CA LEU A 84 5.49 -6.20 15.03
C LEU A 84 6.14 -7.05 16.13
N MET A 85 7.13 -6.51 16.84
CA MET A 85 7.88 -7.22 17.89
C MET A 85 7.01 -7.62 19.09
N VAL A 86 6.06 -6.77 19.52
CA VAL A 86 5.31 -7.00 20.76
C VAL A 86 4.01 -7.78 20.52
N THR A 87 3.29 -7.43 19.45
CA THR A 87 1.94 -7.95 19.18
C THR A 87 1.80 -8.58 17.81
N GLY A 88 2.46 -8.06 16.77
CA GLY A 88 2.30 -8.56 15.41
C GLY A 88 2.77 -9.99 15.24
N LEU A 89 3.90 -10.37 15.84
CA LEU A 89 4.42 -11.75 15.75
C LEU A 89 3.47 -12.79 16.36
N LYS A 90 2.77 -12.45 17.44
CA LYS A 90 1.80 -13.36 18.10
C LYS A 90 0.58 -13.70 17.22
N TYR A 91 0.34 -12.95 16.15
CA TYR A 91 -0.72 -13.25 15.18
C TYR A 91 -0.28 -14.29 14.13
N PHE A 92 1.03 -14.46 13.95
CA PHE A 92 1.62 -15.36 12.96
C PHE A 92 2.22 -16.64 13.56
N ASP A 93 2.36 -16.69 14.90
CA ASP A 93 2.59 -17.93 15.66
C ASP A 93 1.34 -18.83 15.66
#